data_AF-A0A922ZPV3-F1
#
_entry.id   AF-A0A922ZPV3-F1
#
_cell.length_a   1.000
_cell.length_b   1.000
_cell.length_c   1.000
_cell.angle_alpha   90.00
_cell.angle_beta   90.00
_cell.angle_gamma   90.00
#
_symmetry.space_group_name_H-M   'P 1'
#
loop_
_entity.id
_entity.type
_entity.pdbx_description
1 polymer ?
#
loop_
_entity_poly.entity_id
_entity_poly.type
_entity_poly.pdbx_seq_one_letter_code
_entity_poly.pdbx_strand_id
1 'polypeptide(L)'
;MALRSHAGPTLATLAGMSKYEFDVTVVTDEGGPDPELLKRFAVCMTYRLELLDERDNAYPAVGDSSYFLDSFEGKFAWELSDDELESNPPTGVYYDIEHVDPAEPAGSGRVTVTARIPV
;
A
#
# COMPACT_ATOMS: atom_id res chain seq x y z
N MET A 1 -2.27 36.58 -25.33
CA MET A 1 -2.64 35.36 -26.07
C MET A 1 -1.39 34.52 -26.19
N ALA A 2 -1.31 33.26 -25.77
CA ALA A 2 -2.31 32.36 -25.22
C ALA A 2 -1.61 31.25 -24.41
N LEU A 3 -2.34 30.78 -23.39
CA LEU A 3 -2.45 29.41 -22.88
C LEU A 3 -1.28 28.76 -22.12
N ARG A 4 -1.50 28.75 -20.81
CA ARG A 4 -0.96 27.83 -19.81
C ARG A 4 -1.12 26.38 -20.28
N SER A 5 -0.02 25.64 -20.33
CA SER A 5 -0.09 24.17 -20.26
C SER A 5 0.18 23.78 -18.80
N HIS A 6 -0.88 23.67 -18.02
CA HIS A 6 -0.84 22.91 -16.77
C HIS A 6 -0.76 21.43 -17.17
N ALA A 7 0.45 20.89 -17.23
CA ALA A 7 0.61 19.46 -17.03
C ALA A 7 0.08 19.18 -15.62
N GLY A 8 -1.03 18.43 -15.55
CA GLY A 8 -1.52 17.90 -14.28
C GLY A 8 -0.44 17.04 -13.61
N PRO A 9 -0.61 16.67 -12.34
CA PRO A 9 0.30 15.74 -11.70
C PRO A 9 0.14 14.39 -12.40
N THR A 10 0.97 14.15 -13.40
CA THR A 10 1.31 12.80 -13.85
C THR A 10 1.74 12.07 -12.59
N LEU A 11 1.13 10.93 -12.30
CA LEU A 11 1.64 9.94 -11.35
C LEU A 11 3.11 9.69 -11.73
N ALA A 12 4.01 10.45 -11.15
CA ALA A 12 5.42 10.21 -11.25
C ALA A 12 5.58 8.90 -10.49
N THR A 13 5.72 7.82 -11.25
CA THR A 13 6.46 6.65 -10.80
C THR A 13 7.65 7.19 -10.02
N LEU A 14 7.55 7.09 -8.69
CA LEU A 14 8.67 7.32 -7.79
C LEU A 14 9.63 6.18 -8.12
N ALA A 15 10.41 6.35 -9.18
CA ALA A 15 11.55 5.51 -9.52
C ALA A 15 12.66 5.83 -8.50
N GLY A 16 12.37 5.57 -7.22
CA GLY A 16 13.34 5.09 -6.26
C GLY A 16 13.55 3.60 -6.54
N MET A 17 14.73 3.09 -6.20
CA MET A 17 15.27 1.83 -6.69
C MET A 17 14.76 0.60 -5.92
N SER A 18 13.45 0.38 -5.83
CA SER A 18 12.97 -0.92 -5.37
C SER A 18 13.50 -2.01 -6.29
N LYS A 19 14.11 -3.03 -5.71
CA LYS A 19 14.58 -4.23 -6.39
C LYS A 19 13.38 -5.00 -6.97
N TYR A 20 12.21 -4.83 -6.39
CA TYR A 20 10.98 -5.50 -6.79
C TYR A 20 9.87 -4.53 -7.19
N GLU A 21 9.10 -4.93 -8.20
CA GLU A 21 7.82 -4.30 -8.55
C GLU A 21 6.70 -5.14 -7.95
N PHE A 22 5.91 -4.57 -7.03
CA PHE A 22 4.89 -5.32 -6.29
C PHE A 22 3.48 -5.13 -6.86
N ASP A 23 2.91 -6.22 -7.39
CA ASP A 23 1.50 -6.32 -7.75
C ASP A 23 0.70 -6.83 -6.55
N VAL A 24 0.06 -5.93 -5.81
CA VAL A 24 -0.69 -6.29 -4.60
C VAL A 24 -2.18 -6.45 -4.87
N THR A 25 -2.75 -7.55 -4.38
CA THR A 25 -4.20 -7.76 -4.29
C THR A 25 -4.59 -7.88 -2.81
N VAL A 26 -5.61 -7.13 -2.38
CA VAL A 26 -6.14 -7.21 -1.02
C VAL A 26 -7.51 -7.88 -1.05
N VAL A 27 -7.68 -8.89 -0.20
CA VAL A 27 -8.92 -9.62 -0.02
C VAL A 27 -9.43 -9.46 1.41
N THR A 28 -10.71 -9.73 1.64
CA THR A 28 -11.34 -9.65 2.96
C THR A 28 -12.47 -10.68 3.05
N ASP A 29 -12.85 -11.04 4.27
CA ASP A 29 -13.95 -11.96 4.53
C ASP A 29 -15.32 -11.28 4.32
N GLU A 30 -16.41 -12.06 4.40
CA GLU A 30 -17.78 -11.55 4.23
C GLU A 30 -18.09 -10.49 5.29
N GLY A 31 -18.52 -9.30 4.84
CA GLY A 31 -18.74 -8.14 5.72
C GLY A 31 -17.55 -7.17 5.83
N GLY A 32 -16.45 -7.45 5.13
CA GLY A 32 -15.30 -6.56 5.05
C GLY A 32 -15.48 -5.33 4.13
N PRO A 33 -14.41 -4.53 3.95
CA PRO A 33 -14.41 -3.32 3.13
C PRO A 33 -14.93 -3.51 1.69
N ASP A 34 -15.52 -2.45 1.14
CA ASP A 34 -15.96 -2.46 -0.25
C ASP A 34 -14.79 -2.54 -1.26
N PRO A 35 -15.05 -2.88 -2.54
CA PRO A 35 -14.00 -3.02 -3.54
C PRO A 35 -13.22 -1.74 -3.87
N GLU A 36 -13.77 -0.55 -3.64
CA GLU A 36 -13.05 0.71 -3.86
C GLU A 36 -12.01 0.91 -2.75
N LEU A 37 -12.38 0.60 -1.51
CA LEU A 37 -11.50 0.67 -0.36
C LEU A 37 -10.40 -0.40 -0.42
N LEU A 38 -10.71 -1.62 -0.87
CA LEU A 38 -9.69 -2.66 -1.12
C LEU A 38 -8.62 -2.22 -2.14
N LYS A 39 -9.00 -1.46 -3.17
CA LYS A 39 -8.03 -0.90 -4.13
C LYS A 39 -7.12 0.14 -3.49
N ARG A 40 -7.66 0.99 -2.62
CA ARG A 40 -6.87 1.95 -1.84
C ARG A 40 -5.86 1.22 -0.96
N PHE A 41 -6.26 0.12 -0.31
CA PHE A 41 -5.33 -0.71 0.46
C PHE A 41 -4.21 -1.34 -0.36
N ALA A 42 -4.53 -1.85 -1.56
CA ALA A 42 -3.52 -2.40 -2.44
C ALA A 42 -2.43 -1.38 -2.76
N VAL A 43 -2.81 -0.13 -3.10
CA VAL A 43 -1.86 0.95 -3.39
C VAL A 43 -0.96 1.26 -2.18
N CYS A 44 -1.54 1.38 -0.99
CA CYS A 44 -0.77 1.68 0.21
C CYS A 44 0.17 0.56 0.62
N MET A 45 -0.26 -0.69 0.44
CA MET A 45 0.57 -1.85 0.71
C MET A 45 1.71 -1.96 -0.30
N THR A 46 1.47 -1.72 -1.60
CA THR A 46 2.52 -1.63 -2.61
C THR A 46 3.57 -0.60 -2.19
N TYR A 47 3.15 0.63 -1.87
CA TYR A 47 4.07 1.68 -1.43
C TYR A 47 4.89 1.28 -0.19
N ARG A 48 4.26 0.62 0.78
CA ARG A 48 4.94 0.16 1.99
C ARG A 48 5.96 -0.95 1.69
N LEU A 49 5.62 -1.90 0.82
CA LEU A 49 6.53 -2.98 0.42
C LEU A 49 7.73 -2.43 -0.35
N GLU A 50 7.51 -1.47 -1.26
CA GLU A 50 8.58 -0.76 -1.95
C GLU A 50 9.52 -0.07 -0.95
N LEU A 51 8.98 0.66 0.03
CA LEU A 51 9.80 1.31 1.06
C LEU A 51 10.58 0.31 1.94
N LEU A 52 9.99 -0.83 2.29
CA LEU A 52 10.66 -1.86 3.08
C LEU A 52 11.79 -2.53 2.29
N ASP A 53 11.58 -2.80 1.00
CA ASP A 53 12.61 -3.31 0.11
C ASP A 53 13.75 -2.28 -0.04
N GLU A 54 13.43 -1.02 -0.30
CA GLU A 54 14.46 0.04 -0.45
C GLU A 54 15.27 0.28 0.84
N ARG A 55 14.60 0.36 1.99
CA ARG A 55 15.24 0.74 3.25
C ARG A 55 15.96 -0.43 3.92
N ASP A 56 15.29 -1.58 3.95
CA ASP A 56 15.70 -2.71 4.78
C ASP A 56 16.17 -3.91 3.94
N ASN A 57 16.07 -3.83 2.59
CA ASN A 57 16.29 -4.96 1.68
C ASN A 57 15.46 -6.18 2.13
N ALA A 58 14.23 -5.89 2.57
CA ALA A 58 13.29 -6.86 3.12
C ALA A 58 12.34 -7.37 2.03
N TYR A 59 11.93 -8.63 2.17
CA TYR A 59 11.01 -9.28 1.26
C TYR A 59 9.78 -9.77 2.04
N PRO A 60 8.55 -9.63 1.50
CA PRO A 60 7.36 -10.11 2.18
C PRO A 60 7.39 -11.64 2.33
N ALA A 61 6.99 -12.15 3.50
CA ALA A 61 6.82 -13.57 3.74
C ALA A 61 5.36 -13.94 4.01
N VAL A 62 4.95 -15.12 3.54
CA VAL A 62 3.62 -15.66 3.86
C VAL A 62 3.51 -15.90 5.36
N GLY A 63 2.40 -15.46 5.96
CA GLY A 63 2.15 -15.49 7.39
C GLY A 63 2.65 -14.26 8.15
N ASP A 64 3.33 -13.32 7.48
CA ASP A 64 3.63 -12.03 8.09
C ASP A 64 2.34 -11.25 8.31
N SER A 65 2.15 -10.83 9.56
CA SER A 65 1.09 -9.92 9.96
C SER A 65 1.65 -8.51 10.11
N SER A 66 0.95 -7.51 9.62
CA SER A 66 1.34 -6.11 9.76
C SER A 66 0.10 -5.24 9.93
N TYR A 67 0.30 -4.01 10.37
CA TYR A 67 -0.78 -3.05 10.53
C TYR A 67 -0.44 -1.75 9.83
N PHE A 68 -1.46 -1.09 9.31
CA PHE A 68 -1.37 0.28 8.82
C PHE A 68 -2.37 1.15 9.60
N LEU A 69 -1.95 2.38 9.91
CA LEU A 69 -2.88 3.40 10.40
C LEU A 69 -3.52 4.06 9.18
N ASP A 70 -4.80 3.83 9.00
CA ASP A 70 -5.57 4.38 7.91
C ASP A 70 -7.00 4.78 8.32
N SER A 71 -7.42 5.93 7.83
CA SER A 71 -8.82 6.31 7.87
C SER A 71 -9.55 5.60 6.73
N PHE A 72 -10.36 4.59 7.06
CA PHE A 72 -11.23 3.90 6.09
C PHE A 72 -12.11 4.88 5.29
N GLU A 73 -12.48 6.01 5.89
CA GLU A 73 -13.14 7.12 5.22
C GLU A 73 -12.22 8.36 5.22
N GLY A 74 -11.83 8.84 4.04
CA GLY A 74 -11.08 10.10 3.89
C GLY A 74 -9.60 9.94 3.54
N LYS A 75 -8.76 10.76 4.19
CA LYS A 75 -7.30 10.85 4.03
C LYS A 75 -6.60 9.83 4.93
N PHE A 76 -5.53 9.24 4.45
CA PHE A 76 -4.69 8.35 5.26
C PHE A 76 -3.93 9.12 6.34
N ALA A 77 -3.47 8.42 7.38
CA ALA A 77 -2.69 9.02 8.47
C ALA A 77 -1.49 9.86 7.98
N TRP A 78 -0.79 9.40 6.93
CA TRP A 78 0.36 10.06 6.31
C TRP A 78 0.01 11.36 5.56
N GLU A 79 -1.27 11.59 5.30
CA GLU A 79 -1.81 12.76 4.61
C GLU A 79 -2.45 13.77 5.56
N LEU A 80 -2.56 13.43 6.86
CA LEU A 80 -3.12 14.30 7.88
C LEU A 80 -2.04 15.23 8.43
N SER A 81 -2.41 16.49 8.65
CA SER A 81 -1.66 17.40 9.52
C SER A 81 -1.84 17.02 11.00
N ASP A 82 -0.96 17.51 11.88
CA ASP A 82 -1.03 17.24 13.32
C ASP A 82 -2.41 17.64 13.91
N ASP A 83 -2.97 18.77 13.48
CA ASP A 83 -4.30 19.25 13.92
C ASP A 83 -5.45 18.33 13.47
N GLU A 84 -5.36 17.79 12.24
CA GLU A 84 -6.35 16.83 11.70
C GLU A 84 -6.26 15.49 12.45
N LEU A 85 -5.04 15.05 12.80
CA LEU A 85 -4.80 13.80 13.51
C LEU A 85 -5.31 13.84 14.95
N GLU A 86 -5.18 14.98 15.65
CA GLU A 86 -5.73 15.16 17.00
C GLU A 86 -7.27 15.22 17.00
N SER A 87 -7.86 15.86 15.99
CA SER A 87 -9.31 16.05 15.90
C SER A 87 -10.06 14.82 15.41
N ASN A 88 -9.43 14.00 14.54
CA ASN A 88 -10.01 12.78 14.00
C ASN A 88 -8.92 11.71 13.80
N PRO A 89 -8.58 10.95 14.85
CA PRO A 89 -7.50 9.99 14.76
C PRO A 89 -7.84 8.87 13.75
N PRO A 90 -6.95 8.56 12.80
CA PRO A 90 -7.16 7.49 11.84
C PRO A 90 -7.25 6.14 12.57
N THR A 91 -8.09 5.25 12.05
CA THR A 91 -8.21 3.89 12.60
C THR A 91 -7.06 3.02 12.12
N GLY A 92 -6.80 1.89 12.78
CA GLY A 92 -5.78 0.94 12.36
C GLY A 92 -6.42 -0.26 11.68
N VAL A 93 -5.71 -0.88 10.75
CA VAL A 93 -6.14 -2.11 10.09
C VAL A 93 -4.99 -3.09 10.08
N TYR A 94 -5.30 -4.31 10.47
CA TYR A 94 -4.39 -5.43 10.41
C TYR A 94 -4.56 -6.16 9.08
N TYR A 95 -3.46 -6.68 8.56
CA TYR A 95 -3.49 -7.57 7.41
C TYR A 95 -2.45 -8.67 7.57
N ASP A 96 -2.76 -9.82 6.97
CA ASP A 96 -1.88 -10.96 6.89
C ASP A 96 -1.50 -11.22 5.43
N ILE A 97 -0.23 -11.47 5.17
CA ILE A 97 0.24 -11.88 3.84
C ILE A 97 -0.12 -13.36 3.65
N GLU A 98 -1.05 -13.63 2.74
CA GLU A 98 -1.50 -15.00 2.46
C GLU A 98 -0.72 -15.66 1.33
N HIS A 99 -0.26 -14.85 0.38
CA HIS A 99 0.44 -15.36 -0.79
C HIS A 99 1.50 -14.37 -1.27
N VAL A 100 2.65 -14.90 -1.69
CA VAL A 100 3.75 -14.18 -2.34
C VAL A 100 4.28 -15.06 -3.47
N ASP A 101 4.34 -14.52 -4.69
CA ASP A 101 4.93 -15.17 -5.85
C ASP A 101 5.91 -14.22 -6.57
N PRO A 102 7.16 -14.65 -6.84
CA PRO A 102 7.75 -15.91 -6.38
C PRO A 102 7.97 -15.90 -4.86
N ALA A 103 7.83 -17.05 -4.20
CA ALA A 103 8.08 -17.16 -2.75
C ALA A 103 9.53 -16.79 -2.37
N GLU A 104 10.48 -17.05 -3.27
CA GLU A 104 11.88 -16.63 -3.14
C GLU A 104 12.35 -16.03 -4.48
N PRO A 105 12.49 -14.71 -4.60
CA PRO A 105 12.91 -14.11 -5.86
C PRO A 105 14.42 -14.24 -6.06
N ALA A 106 14.82 -14.78 -7.21
CA ALA A 106 16.21 -14.78 -7.64
C ALA A 106 16.56 -13.43 -8.29
N GLY A 107 16.91 -12.43 -7.47
CA GLY A 107 17.35 -11.12 -7.98
C GLY A 107 16.24 -10.08 -7.93
N SER A 108 16.07 -9.29 -9.00
CA SER A 108 15.04 -8.25 -9.14
C SER A 108 13.92 -8.72 -10.05
N GLY A 109 12.69 -8.26 -9.84
CA GLY A 109 11.59 -8.63 -10.71
C GLY A 109 10.22 -8.26 -10.15
N ARG A 110 9.19 -8.73 -10.85
CA ARG A 110 7.80 -8.53 -10.44
C ARG A 110 7.41 -9.57 -9.39
N VAL A 111 6.67 -9.13 -8.39
CA VAL A 111 6.24 -9.91 -7.24
C VAL A 111 4.75 -9.72 -7.04
N THR A 112 3.99 -10.79 -7.09
CA THR A 112 2.57 -10.77 -6.78
C THR A 112 2.37 -11.06 -5.30
N VAL A 113 1.63 -10.21 -4.60
CA VAL A 113 1.31 -10.38 -3.17
C VAL A 113 -0.20 -10.38 -2.99
N THR A 114 -0.72 -11.36 -2.25
CA THR A 114 -2.09 -11.34 -1.76
C THR A 114 -2.08 -11.15 -0.25
N ALA A 115 -2.78 -10.12 0.22
CA ALA A 115 -2.97 -9.87 1.63
C ALA A 115 -4.45 -9.97 2.01
N ARG A 116 -4.73 -10.47 3.21
CA ARG A 116 -6.07 -10.55 3.78
C ARG A 116 -6.24 -9.56 4.92
N ILE A 117 -7.36 -8.84 4.93
CA ILE A 117 -7.83 -8.10 6.10
C ILE A 117 -8.84 -8.99 6.85
N PRO A 118 -8.52 -9.48 8.07
CA PRO A 118 -9.46 -10.23 8.89
C PRO A 118 -10.56 -9.31 9.43
N VAL A 119 -11.81 -9.80 9.43
CA VAL A 119 -13.01 -9.11 9.94
C VAL A 119 -13.40 -9.67 11.30
#